data_AF-A0A6I1I090-F1
#
_entry.id   AF-A0A6I1I090-F1
#
_cell.length_a   1.000
_cell.length_b   1.000
_cell.length_c   1.000
_cell.angle_alpha   90.00
_cell.angle_beta   90.00
_cell.angle_gamma   90.00
#
_symmetry.space_group_name_H-M   'P 1'
#
loop_
_entity.id
_entity.type
_entity.pdbx_description
1 polymer ?
#
loop_
_entity_poly.entity_id
_entity_poly.type
_entity_poly.pdbx_seq_one_letter_code
_entity_poly.pdbx_strand_id
1 'polypeptide(L)'
;MSALFMPTSLDTMYKNSLRRTTLSLAIAVTLGASLAACGGHDYRDDATTPVAPVDPVTPARVLNVVAATGKAVANASVSVLDAGKNVVGSATTDANGKAAITLVATAKAPFLVSVTPAGGTTLYALSLKESAVNLTPLTSVIAMQLLGSTPSSASPASLAAVDAARLQTAQTQLGKALAAPLQTLGMAASYDFVNGALTPNSKDPADVLLDNLQVKQSGTDIDIVNASGSIVAQIIDGGAPMATGKSVLETPPVLSARQQVLAATAAGTDAAPVFLQVSLDELRPTQPAVGYDQIYYKLGRYGAEDQIMAKTNKPKKFAELCEANGQDDVLTKTANVAGATLSNPPSTFQCKSAVGTKPGDMKTVVIGPNGTLYLTDGHHTFSAFWDADNGQNHQLKVWVKVTDNFSKLNEYDFWAQMKKVNKVWLKDGGNKAIATSQLPASIGLKSLGNDPYRALVYFTRDAGYVVPSTATEFLEFYWADWLRKQAGVDLAKTDTSDATGYMATIKTASLAMAGLKAGDIVSGGATAQALGWTGVFSQAALDDLVTPTGKLSYAIAYKKSLAK
;
A
#
# COMPACT_ATOMS: atom_id res chain seq x y z
N MET A 1 -47.08 -37.80 21.07
CA MET A 1 -47.42 -37.24 19.75
C MET A 1 -46.12 -37.24 18.95
N SER A 2 -45.69 -38.40 18.41
CA SER A 2 -46.08 -38.97 17.10
C SER A 2 -45.59 -38.05 15.96
N ALA A 3 -44.83 -38.45 14.94
CA ALA A 3 -44.30 -39.73 14.45
C ALA A 3 -43.17 -39.41 13.43
N LEU A 4 -42.04 -40.13 13.41
CA LEU A 4 -41.61 -41.09 12.37
C LEU A 4 -41.72 -40.64 10.90
N PHE A 5 -40.62 -40.74 10.13
CA PHE A 5 -40.40 -41.75 9.06
C PHE A 5 -39.10 -41.46 8.25
N MET A 6 -38.16 -42.41 8.33
CA MET A 6 -37.22 -42.87 7.27
C MET A 6 -37.81 -44.19 6.70
N PRO A 7 -37.26 -44.95 5.72
CA PRO A 7 -36.16 -44.77 4.74
C PRO A 7 -36.54 -45.33 3.32
N THR A 8 -35.54 -45.52 2.41
CA THR A 8 -35.27 -46.69 1.50
C THR A 8 -34.38 -46.21 0.32
N SER A 9 -33.09 -46.58 0.22
CA SER A 9 -32.47 -47.79 -0.38
C SER A 9 -32.87 -48.09 -1.84
N LEU A 10 -31.89 -48.19 -2.76
CA LEU A 10 -31.70 -49.39 -3.60
C LEU A 10 -30.35 -49.39 -4.35
N ASP A 11 -29.75 -50.57 -4.37
CA ASP A 11 -28.55 -51.03 -5.06
C ASP A 11 -28.61 -50.92 -6.59
N THR A 12 -27.45 -50.82 -7.27
CA THR A 12 -27.11 -51.81 -8.31
C THR A 12 -25.59 -51.90 -8.55
N MET A 13 -25.07 -53.12 -8.44
CA MET A 13 -23.75 -53.58 -8.88
C MET A 13 -23.58 -53.50 -10.41
N TYR A 14 -22.36 -53.24 -10.89
CA TYR A 14 -21.88 -53.87 -12.13
C TYR A 14 -20.42 -54.34 -11.97
N LYS A 15 -20.24 -55.66 -12.05
CA LYS A 15 -18.97 -56.37 -12.23
C LYS A 15 -18.70 -56.57 -13.72
N ASN A 16 -17.43 -56.48 -14.13
CA ASN A 16 -16.71 -57.33 -15.11
C ASN A 16 -15.37 -56.62 -15.43
N SER A 17 -14.21 -57.05 -14.91
CA SER A 17 -13.39 -58.25 -15.20
C SER A 17 -12.79 -58.31 -16.62
N LEU A 18 -11.46 -58.53 -16.66
CA LEU A 18 -10.66 -59.19 -17.72
C LEU A 18 -10.46 -58.37 -19.02
N ARG A 19 -9.25 -58.15 -19.58
CA ARG A 19 -8.07 -59.02 -19.77
C ARG A 19 -6.80 -58.20 -20.08
N ARG A 20 -5.65 -58.80 -19.74
CA ARG A 20 -4.29 -58.46 -20.21
C ARG A 20 -4.12 -58.80 -21.70
N THR A 21 -3.33 -58.01 -22.42
CA THR A 21 -2.44 -58.49 -23.51
C THR A 21 -1.27 -57.53 -23.70
N THR A 22 -0.08 -58.05 -23.48
CA THR A 22 1.24 -57.58 -23.91
C THR A 22 1.41 -57.72 -25.43
N LEU A 23 2.02 -56.75 -26.10
CA LEU A 23 2.84 -57.04 -27.29
C LEU A 23 3.90 -55.96 -27.52
N SER A 24 5.15 -56.39 -27.44
CA SER A 24 6.36 -55.68 -27.83
C SER A 24 6.50 -55.66 -29.36
N LEU A 25 7.07 -54.61 -29.94
CA LEU A 25 7.90 -54.76 -31.15
C LEU A 25 8.86 -53.57 -31.29
N ALA A 26 10.15 -53.87 -31.22
CA ALA A 26 11.25 -53.01 -31.61
C ALA A 26 11.65 -53.37 -33.05
N ILE A 27 11.87 -52.38 -33.91
CA ILE A 27 12.61 -52.56 -35.18
C ILE A 27 13.51 -51.33 -35.37
N ALA A 28 14.82 -51.59 -35.40
CA ALA A 28 15.86 -50.72 -35.91
C ALA A 28 16.24 -51.19 -37.32
N VAL A 29 16.42 -50.27 -38.27
CA VAL A 29 17.22 -50.50 -39.49
C VAL A 29 17.98 -49.23 -39.83
N THR A 30 19.28 -49.42 -40.03
CA THR A 30 20.34 -48.50 -40.44
C THR A 30 20.66 -48.64 -41.94
N LEU A 31 21.52 -47.75 -42.44
CA LEU A 31 22.18 -47.66 -43.78
C LEU A 31 21.34 -47.00 -44.90
N GLY A 32 21.90 -46.19 -45.79
CA GLY A 32 23.31 -45.92 -46.09
C GLY A 32 23.45 -44.79 -47.13
N ALA A 33 24.70 -44.35 -47.31
CA ALA A 33 25.10 -43.12 -47.97
C ALA A 33 25.30 -43.23 -49.49
N SER A 34 25.31 -42.04 -50.11
CA SER A 34 26.16 -41.56 -51.22
C SER A 34 26.21 -42.35 -52.55
N LEU A 35 25.75 -41.71 -53.62
CA LEU A 35 26.36 -41.86 -54.95
C LEU A 35 26.66 -40.48 -55.55
N ALA A 36 27.93 -40.26 -55.88
CA ALA A 36 28.39 -39.26 -56.82
C ALA A 36 28.26 -39.81 -58.25
N ALA A 37 27.90 -38.96 -59.21
CA ALA A 37 27.98 -39.29 -60.63
C ALA A 37 28.63 -38.13 -61.39
N CYS A 38 29.80 -38.41 -61.97
CA CYS A 38 30.37 -37.66 -63.08
C CYS A 38 29.65 -38.08 -64.38
N GLY A 39 29.38 -37.13 -65.26
CA GLY A 39 28.97 -37.39 -66.64
C GLY A 39 29.00 -36.09 -67.44
N GLY A 40 30.00 -35.93 -68.31
CA GLY A 40 30.04 -34.86 -69.31
C GLY A 40 29.43 -35.34 -70.63
N HIS A 41 28.97 -34.40 -71.47
CA HIS A 41 29.10 -34.40 -72.92
C HIS A 41 28.62 -33.06 -73.50
N ASP A 42 29.32 -32.62 -74.56
CA ASP A 42 29.14 -31.37 -75.29
C ASP A 42 27.81 -31.31 -76.08
N TYR A 43 27.15 -30.14 -76.07
CA TYR A 43 26.34 -29.68 -77.19
C TYR A 43 26.34 -28.15 -77.26
N ARG A 44 26.56 -27.63 -78.48
CA ARG A 44 26.62 -26.21 -78.84
C ARG A 44 25.22 -25.58 -78.93
N ASP A 45 25.19 -24.30 -78.56
CA ASP A 45 24.32 -23.19 -78.97
C ASP A 45 22.82 -23.43 -79.15
N ASP A 46 22.02 -22.84 -78.25
CA ASP A 46 21.05 -21.82 -78.69
C ASP A 46 20.74 -20.82 -77.57
N ALA A 47 20.51 -19.57 -77.96
CA ALA A 47 20.42 -18.42 -77.06
C ALA A 47 19.19 -18.47 -76.12
N THR A 48 19.43 -18.59 -74.81
CA THR A 48 18.44 -18.25 -73.78
C THR A 48 18.96 -17.12 -72.91
N THR A 49 18.21 -16.03 -72.90
CA THR A 49 18.36 -14.86 -72.02
C THR A 49 18.60 -15.26 -70.55
N PRO A 50 19.50 -14.59 -69.81
CA PRO A 50 19.68 -14.88 -68.39
C PRO A 50 18.37 -14.60 -67.65
N VAL A 51 17.83 -15.61 -66.96
CA VAL A 51 16.81 -15.39 -65.93
C VAL A 51 17.47 -14.54 -64.86
N ALA A 52 16.91 -13.35 -64.60
CA ALA A 52 17.38 -12.46 -63.55
C ALA A 52 17.47 -13.23 -62.22
N PRO A 53 18.51 -13.00 -61.39
CA PRO A 53 18.55 -13.56 -60.05
C PRO A 53 17.26 -13.16 -59.34
N VAL A 54 16.50 -14.14 -58.86
CA VAL A 54 15.42 -13.86 -57.92
C VAL A 54 16.12 -13.29 -56.69
N ASP A 55 15.94 -11.99 -56.44
CA ASP A 55 16.46 -11.35 -55.23
C ASP A 55 16.09 -12.23 -54.03
N PRO A 56 17.04 -12.53 -53.11
CA PRO A 56 16.71 -13.30 -51.93
C PRO A 56 15.59 -12.57 -51.19
N VAL A 57 14.40 -13.18 -51.16
CA VAL A 57 13.25 -12.68 -50.42
C VAL A 57 13.72 -12.53 -48.97
N THR A 58 13.95 -11.29 -48.55
CA THR A 58 14.35 -11.01 -47.18
C THR A 58 13.24 -11.55 -46.29
N PRO A 59 13.53 -12.43 -45.32
CA PRO A 59 12.49 -13.04 -44.50
C PRO A 59 11.60 -11.96 -43.90
N ALA A 60 10.29 -12.15 -43.99
CA ALA A 60 9.35 -11.22 -43.41
C ALA A 60 9.66 -11.05 -41.91
N ARG A 61 9.87 -9.81 -41.47
CA ARG A 61 10.08 -9.47 -40.07
C ARG A 61 8.75 -9.56 -39.35
N VAL A 62 8.54 -10.64 -38.60
CA VAL A 62 7.26 -10.92 -37.93
C VAL A 62 7.42 -10.81 -36.42
N LEU A 63 6.60 -9.98 -35.80
CA LEU A 63 6.41 -9.93 -34.35
C LEU A 63 5.16 -10.73 -33.99
N ASN A 64 5.32 -11.82 -33.25
CA ASN A 64 4.19 -12.61 -32.77
C ASN A 64 3.71 -12.05 -31.43
N VAL A 65 2.40 -11.91 -31.26
CA VAL A 65 1.82 -11.44 -30.00
C VAL A 65 0.82 -12.44 -29.44
N VAL A 66 0.72 -12.48 -28.12
CA VAL A 66 -0.31 -13.23 -27.37
C VAL A 66 -0.95 -12.27 -26.36
N ALA A 67 -2.20 -11.92 -26.58
CA ALA A 67 -2.94 -10.99 -25.72
C ALA A 67 -3.91 -11.74 -24.80
N ALA A 68 -3.78 -11.53 -23.49
CA ALA A 68 -4.62 -12.18 -22.48
C ALA A 68 -4.77 -11.36 -21.20
N THR A 69 -5.95 -11.45 -20.58
CA THR A 69 -6.25 -10.93 -19.23
C THR A 69 -6.72 -12.05 -18.30
N GLY A 70 -6.17 -13.26 -18.48
CA GLY A 70 -6.70 -14.55 -17.98
C GLY A 70 -7.48 -15.29 -19.07
N LYS A 71 -8.30 -14.54 -19.83
CA LYS A 71 -8.88 -15.02 -21.09
C LYS A 71 -8.17 -14.43 -22.29
N ALA A 72 -8.20 -15.16 -23.41
CA ALA A 72 -7.76 -14.65 -24.70
C ALA A 72 -8.47 -13.33 -25.05
N VAL A 73 -7.70 -12.30 -25.42
CA VAL A 73 -8.23 -11.05 -25.96
C VAL A 73 -8.41 -11.24 -27.46
N ALA A 74 -9.57 -11.74 -27.87
CA ALA A 74 -9.89 -12.03 -29.26
C ALA A 74 -10.42 -10.81 -30.03
N ASN A 75 -10.18 -10.77 -31.34
CA ASN A 75 -10.71 -9.75 -32.26
C ASN A 75 -10.35 -8.31 -31.87
N ALA A 76 -9.18 -8.11 -31.27
CA ALA A 76 -8.71 -6.80 -30.83
C ALA A 76 -7.59 -6.29 -31.74
N SER A 77 -7.61 -4.99 -32.03
CA SER A 77 -6.56 -4.35 -32.82
C SER A 77 -5.28 -4.24 -32.00
N VAL A 78 -4.17 -4.70 -32.60
CA VAL A 78 -2.82 -4.58 -32.06
C VAL A 78 -2.06 -3.56 -32.90
N SER A 79 -1.37 -2.64 -32.22
CA SER A 79 -0.48 -1.66 -32.86
C SER A 79 0.93 -1.76 -32.28
N VAL A 80 1.92 -1.68 -33.15
CA VAL A 80 3.34 -1.65 -32.81
C VAL A 80 3.91 -0.28 -33.17
N LEU A 81 4.44 0.42 -32.17
CA LEU A 81 5.17 1.67 -32.35
C LEU A 81 6.68 1.45 -32.18
N ASP A 82 7.49 2.11 -33.00
CA ASP A 82 8.93 2.22 -32.75
C ASP A 82 9.25 3.29 -31.69
N ALA A 83 10.54 3.46 -31.36
CA ALA A 83 10.99 4.49 -30.43
C ALA A 83 10.67 5.93 -30.89
N GLY A 84 10.46 6.16 -32.19
CA GLY A 84 10.01 7.43 -32.75
C GLY A 84 8.50 7.66 -32.63
N LYS A 85 7.76 6.70 -32.07
CA LYS A 85 6.28 6.63 -32.05
C LYS A 85 5.64 6.48 -33.43
N ASN A 86 6.40 6.03 -34.43
CA ASN A 86 5.84 5.70 -35.74
C ASN A 86 5.15 4.33 -35.67
N VAL A 87 3.98 4.20 -36.29
CA VAL A 87 3.33 2.89 -36.46
C VAL A 87 4.17 2.07 -37.44
N VAL A 88 4.74 0.97 -36.95
CA VAL A 88 5.62 0.08 -37.71
C VAL A 88 5.02 -1.29 -37.97
N GLY A 89 3.83 -1.56 -37.43
CA GLY A 89 3.07 -2.78 -37.68
C GLY A 89 1.72 -2.75 -36.98
N SER A 90 0.76 -3.49 -37.53
CA SER A 90 -0.54 -3.71 -36.89
C SER A 90 -1.12 -5.06 -37.29
N ALA A 91 -2.01 -5.60 -36.47
CA ALA A 91 -2.79 -6.79 -36.77
C ALA A 91 -4.08 -6.82 -35.95
N THR A 92 -4.87 -7.88 -36.11
CA THR A 92 -6.01 -8.19 -35.23
C THR A 92 -5.77 -9.56 -34.60
N THR A 93 -6.06 -9.70 -33.32
CA THR A 93 -5.93 -10.99 -32.62
C THR A 93 -6.99 -11.98 -33.07
N ASP A 94 -6.59 -13.25 -33.17
CA ASP A 94 -7.48 -14.38 -33.43
C ASP A 94 -8.29 -14.77 -32.17
N ALA A 95 -9.08 -15.84 -32.27
CA ALA A 95 -9.89 -16.36 -31.15
C ALA A 95 -9.06 -16.80 -29.93
N ASN A 96 -7.77 -17.08 -30.12
CA ASN A 96 -6.83 -17.48 -29.08
C ASN A 96 -5.99 -16.29 -28.57
N GLY A 97 -6.33 -15.07 -28.98
CA GLY A 97 -5.61 -13.86 -28.60
C GLY A 97 -4.26 -13.69 -29.31
N LYS A 98 -3.99 -14.46 -30.38
CA LYS A 98 -2.71 -14.46 -31.09
C LYS A 98 -2.77 -13.58 -32.33
N ALA A 99 -1.67 -12.92 -32.66
CA ALA A 99 -1.51 -12.29 -33.97
C ALA A 99 -0.05 -12.35 -34.44
N ALA A 100 0.14 -12.46 -35.76
CA ALA A 100 1.44 -12.32 -36.40
C ALA A 100 1.48 -10.95 -37.10
N ILE A 101 2.39 -10.08 -36.68
CA ILE A 101 2.46 -8.69 -37.15
C ILE A 101 3.68 -8.53 -38.05
N THR A 102 3.45 -8.23 -39.32
CA THR A 102 4.54 -7.87 -40.24
C THR A 102 5.03 -6.47 -39.91
N LEU A 103 6.32 -6.34 -39.62
CA LEU A 103 6.98 -5.07 -39.34
C LEU A 103 7.49 -4.44 -40.64
N VAL A 104 7.43 -3.11 -40.73
CA VAL A 104 8.08 -2.37 -41.82
C VAL A 104 9.59 -2.59 -41.78
N ALA A 105 10.24 -2.61 -42.95
CA ALA A 105 11.68 -2.93 -43.06
C ALA A 105 12.57 -2.00 -42.22
N THR A 106 12.16 -0.75 -42.00
CA THR A 106 12.89 0.26 -41.22
C THR A 106 12.63 0.20 -39.72
N ALA A 107 11.70 -0.66 -39.25
CA ALA A 107 11.33 -0.75 -37.85
C ALA A 107 12.56 -1.07 -36.99
N LYS A 108 12.71 -0.41 -35.83
CA LYS A 108 13.78 -0.69 -34.87
C LYS A 108 13.22 -0.75 -33.46
N ALA A 109 13.65 -1.74 -32.70
CA ALA A 109 13.40 -1.82 -31.27
C ALA A 109 14.03 -0.61 -30.56
N PRO A 110 13.50 -0.19 -29.39
CA PRO A 110 12.39 -0.77 -28.65
C PRO A 110 11.03 -0.60 -29.33
N PHE A 111 10.18 -1.62 -29.21
CA PHE A 111 8.81 -1.63 -29.70
C PHE A 111 7.82 -1.47 -28.56
N LEU A 112 6.98 -0.44 -28.63
CA LEU A 112 5.79 -0.34 -27.78
C LEU A 112 4.63 -1.03 -28.49
N VAL A 113 4.22 -2.18 -27.96
CA VAL A 113 3.11 -2.97 -28.47
C VAL A 113 1.88 -2.66 -27.60
N SER A 114 0.73 -2.45 -28.23
CA SER A 114 -0.52 -2.16 -27.52
C SER A 114 -1.69 -2.93 -28.13
N VAL A 115 -2.63 -3.33 -27.28
CA VAL A 115 -3.91 -3.94 -27.67
C VAL A 115 -5.02 -3.42 -26.78
N THR A 116 -6.16 -3.07 -27.37
CA THR A 116 -7.33 -2.59 -26.60
C THR A 116 -8.42 -3.65 -26.65
N PRO A 117 -8.68 -4.38 -25.55
CA PRO A 117 -9.81 -5.29 -25.45
C PRO A 117 -11.15 -4.55 -25.61
N ALA A 118 -12.16 -5.22 -26.15
CA ALA A 118 -13.51 -4.63 -26.25
C ALA A 118 -14.04 -4.28 -24.85
N GLY A 119 -14.32 -2.99 -24.62
CA GLY A 119 -14.79 -2.48 -23.31
C GLY A 119 -13.77 -2.56 -22.18
N GLY A 120 -12.49 -2.80 -22.48
CA GLY A 120 -11.41 -2.94 -21.50
C GLY A 120 -10.33 -1.86 -21.62
N THR A 121 -9.41 -1.88 -20.65
CA THR A 121 -8.23 -1.01 -20.65
C THR A 121 -7.19 -1.51 -21.65
N THR A 122 -6.55 -0.59 -22.39
CA THR A 122 -5.44 -0.92 -23.28
C THR A 122 -4.31 -1.60 -22.50
N LEU A 123 -3.86 -2.74 -23.00
CA LEU A 123 -2.70 -3.47 -22.49
C LEU A 123 -1.47 -3.05 -23.30
N TYR A 124 -0.32 -3.03 -22.62
CA TYR A 124 0.95 -2.63 -23.20
C TYR A 124 2.04 -3.67 -22.94
N ALA A 125 3.02 -3.70 -23.83
CA ALA A 125 4.29 -4.38 -23.62
C ALA A 125 5.41 -3.60 -24.31
N LEU A 126 6.60 -3.62 -23.73
CA LEU A 126 7.82 -3.11 -24.35
C LEU A 126 8.69 -4.30 -24.74
N SER A 127 8.93 -4.47 -26.04
CA SER A 127 9.79 -5.53 -26.56
C SER A 127 11.07 -4.98 -27.17
N LEU A 128 12.18 -5.67 -26.89
CA LEU A 128 13.48 -5.45 -27.53
C LEU A 128 13.79 -6.49 -28.61
N LYS A 129 12.88 -7.45 -28.81
CA LYS A 129 13.05 -8.60 -29.69
C LYS A 129 11.88 -8.70 -30.65
N GLU A 130 12.16 -9.18 -31.85
CA GLU A 130 11.15 -9.58 -32.85
C GLU A 130 10.74 -11.03 -32.62
N SER A 131 10.27 -11.32 -31.40
CA SER A 131 9.86 -12.66 -30.95
C SER A 131 8.42 -12.65 -30.46
N ALA A 132 7.98 -13.72 -29.79
CA ALA A 132 6.70 -13.74 -29.10
C ALA A 132 6.67 -12.66 -28.01
N VAL A 133 5.63 -11.83 -28.00
CA VAL A 133 5.39 -10.78 -27.00
C VAL A 133 4.03 -10.98 -26.37
N ASN A 134 3.99 -11.11 -25.05
CA ASN A 134 2.75 -11.18 -24.29
C ASN A 134 2.21 -9.77 -24.07
N LEU A 135 0.91 -9.58 -24.27
CA LEU A 135 0.16 -8.38 -23.94
C LEU A 135 -0.81 -8.72 -22.80
N THR A 136 -0.40 -8.41 -21.58
CA THR A 136 -1.12 -8.76 -20.35
C THR A 136 -1.19 -7.56 -19.39
N PRO A 137 -2.03 -7.64 -18.34
CA PRO A 137 -1.98 -6.65 -17.26
C PRO A 137 -0.58 -6.52 -16.64
N LEU A 138 0.16 -7.64 -16.48
CA LEU A 138 1.50 -7.63 -15.87
C LEU A 138 2.57 -7.01 -16.79
N THR A 139 2.50 -7.20 -18.11
CA THR A 139 3.39 -6.51 -19.04
C THR A 139 3.09 -5.02 -19.10
N SER A 140 1.83 -4.62 -18.86
CA SER A 140 1.44 -3.22 -18.75
C SER A 140 2.06 -2.56 -17.52
N VAL A 141 2.13 -3.30 -16.39
CA VAL A 141 2.86 -2.88 -15.18
C VAL A 141 4.34 -2.65 -15.47
N ILE A 142 5.00 -3.60 -16.14
CA ILE A 142 6.41 -3.45 -16.55
C ILE A 142 6.59 -2.24 -17.47
N ALA A 143 5.70 -2.05 -18.44
CA ALA A 143 5.77 -0.92 -19.36
C ALA A 143 5.64 0.43 -18.65
N MET A 144 4.67 0.56 -17.72
CA MET A 144 4.51 1.75 -16.90
C MET A 144 5.75 2.02 -16.05
N GLN A 145 6.34 0.99 -15.45
CA GLN A 145 7.56 1.13 -14.65
C GLN A 145 8.76 1.61 -15.47
N LEU A 146 8.94 1.07 -16.68
CA LEU A 146 10.04 1.46 -17.57
C LEU A 146 9.91 2.92 -18.06
N LEU A 147 8.68 3.38 -18.25
CA LEU A 147 8.37 4.69 -18.83
C LEU A 147 8.07 5.77 -17.80
N GLY A 148 7.85 5.41 -16.52
CA GLY A 148 7.50 6.33 -15.44
C GLY A 148 6.18 7.08 -15.65
N SER A 149 5.35 6.62 -16.59
CA SER A 149 4.11 7.29 -17.02
C SER A 149 3.18 6.31 -17.72
N THR A 150 1.96 6.74 -18.03
CA THR A 150 1.04 5.95 -18.87
C THR A 150 1.70 5.70 -20.23
N PRO A 151 1.79 4.44 -20.74
CA PRO A 151 2.62 4.16 -21.91
C PRO A 151 2.21 4.92 -23.18
N SER A 152 0.93 5.24 -23.35
CA SER A 152 0.44 6.08 -24.47
C SER A 152 1.01 7.50 -24.46
N SER A 153 1.30 8.04 -23.27
CA SER A 153 1.84 9.39 -23.06
C SER A 153 3.38 9.46 -23.15
N ALA A 154 4.06 8.32 -23.26
CA ALA A 154 5.52 8.26 -23.29
C ALA A 154 6.11 9.07 -24.46
N SER A 155 7.22 9.76 -24.20
CA SER A 155 7.96 10.52 -25.21
C SER A 155 8.87 9.59 -26.04
N PRO A 156 9.24 9.97 -27.28
CA PRO A 156 10.23 9.22 -28.06
C PRO A 156 11.54 8.97 -27.31
N ALA A 157 12.01 9.96 -26.54
CA ALA A 157 13.21 9.83 -25.73
C ALA A 157 13.06 8.77 -24.62
N SER A 158 11.91 8.74 -23.93
CA SER A 158 11.65 7.73 -22.89
C SER A 158 11.58 6.32 -23.45
N LEU A 159 10.99 6.14 -24.65
CA LEU A 159 10.95 4.87 -25.34
C LEU A 159 12.35 4.44 -25.78
N ALA A 160 13.11 5.33 -26.44
CA ALA A 160 14.47 5.06 -26.91
C ALA A 160 15.45 4.70 -25.78
N ALA A 161 15.19 5.16 -24.55
CA ALA A 161 16.01 4.86 -23.38
C ALA A 161 15.76 3.46 -22.78
N VAL A 162 14.80 2.69 -23.29
CA VAL A 162 14.53 1.33 -22.82
C VAL A 162 15.55 0.37 -23.42
N ASP A 163 16.34 -0.27 -22.57
CA ASP A 163 17.34 -1.27 -22.94
C ASP A 163 17.12 -2.62 -22.22
N ALA A 164 17.95 -3.60 -22.55
CA ALA A 164 17.82 -4.96 -22.01
C ALA A 164 18.04 -5.02 -20.50
N ALA A 165 18.93 -4.19 -19.95
CA ALA A 165 19.23 -4.17 -18.52
C ALA A 165 18.07 -3.59 -17.71
N ARG A 166 17.46 -2.49 -18.20
CA ARG A 166 16.28 -1.87 -17.59
C ARG A 166 15.08 -2.81 -17.67
N LEU A 167 14.85 -3.43 -18.83
CA LEU A 167 13.78 -4.42 -18.98
C LEU A 167 13.97 -5.59 -18.02
N GLN A 168 15.16 -6.20 -17.97
CA GLN A 168 15.45 -7.30 -17.06
C GLN A 168 15.28 -6.90 -15.58
N THR A 169 15.68 -5.68 -15.23
CA THR A 169 15.49 -5.15 -13.87
C THR A 169 14.01 -5.05 -13.51
N ALA A 170 13.19 -4.49 -14.40
CA ALA A 170 11.74 -4.39 -14.20
C ALA A 170 11.08 -5.77 -14.07
N GLN A 171 11.44 -6.72 -14.94
CA GLN A 171 10.96 -8.12 -14.84
C GLN A 171 11.34 -8.76 -13.50
N THR A 172 12.59 -8.58 -13.07
CA THR A 172 13.10 -9.12 -11.80
C THR A 172 12.40 -8.52 -10.60
N GLN A 173 12.12 -7.21 -10.63
CA GLN A 173 11.40 -6.52 -9.55
C GLN A 173 9.94 -6.99 -9.46
N LEU A 174 9.25 -7.14 -10.60
CA LEU A 174 7.89 -7.69 -10.61
C LEU A 174 7.87 -9.15 -10.13
N GLY A 175 8.81 -9.97 -10.60
CA GLY A 175 8.94 -11.37 -10.15
C GLY A 175 9.19 -11.50 -8.65
N LYS A 176 10.00 -10.61 -8.06
CA LYS A 176 10.20 -10.54 -6.61
C LYS A 176 8.93 -10.12 -5.87
N ALA A 177 8.19 -9.14 -6.39
CA ALA A 177 6.94 -8.69 -5.77
C ALA A 177 5.84 -9.75 -5.83
N LEU A 178 5.84 -10.59 -6.87
CA LEU A 178 4.90 -11.71 -7.06
C LEU A 178 5.48 -13.06 -6.61
N ALA A 179 6.50 -13.09 -5.76
CA ALA A 179 7.17 -14.33 -5.38
C ALA A 179 6.22 -15.38 -4.76
N ALA A 180 5.30 -14.97 -3.87
CA ALA A 180 4.33 -15.87 -3.26
C ALA A 180 3.32 -16.44 -4.28
N PRO A 181 2.67 -15.63 -5.15
CA PRO A 181 1.87 -16.13 -6.26
C PRO A 181 2.63 -17.11 -7.17
N LEU A 182 3.84 -16.76 -7.60
CA LEU A 182 4.65 -17.60 -8.48
C LEU A 182 5.00 -18.94 -7.83
N GLN A 183 5.43 -18.92 -6.56
CA GLN A 183 5.74 -20.12 -5.81
C GLN A 183 4.52 -21.04 -5.67
N THR A 184 3.34 -20.47 -5.40
CA THR A 184 2.08 -21.22 -5.24
C THR A 184 1.70 -21.97 -6.52
N LEU A 185 2.04 -21.40 -7.68
CA LEU A 185 1.77 -22.00 -8.99
C LEU A 185 2.95 -22.83 -9.55
N GLY A 186 4.03 -23.00 -8.78
CA GLY A 186 5.22 -23.74 -9.22
C GLY A 186 6.02 -23.02 -10.32
N MET A 187 5.89 -21.70 -10.44
CA MET A 187 6.59 -20.88 -11.42
C MET A 187 7.96 -20.43 -10.92
N ALA A 188 8.94 -20.33 -11.82
CA ALA A 188 10.23 -19.73 -11.51
C ALA A 188 10.08 -18.22 -11.25
N ALA A 189 10.76 -17.69 -10.25
CA ALA A 189 10.81 -16.25 -9.96
C ALA A 189 11.42 -15.43 -11.13
N SER A 190 12.14 -16.09 -12.03
CA SER A 190 12.74 -15.52 -13.24
C SER A 190 11.85 -15.69 -14.49
N TYR A 191 10.56 -15.97 -14.34
CA TYR A 191 9.63 -16.04 -15.48
C TYR A 191 9.68 -14.73 -16.29
N ASP A 192 9.86 -14.86 -17.60
CA ASP A 192 9.86 -13.73 -18.54
C ASP A 192 8.41 -13.34 -18.84
N PHE A 193 7.90 -12.31 -18.18
CA PHE A 193 6.53 -11.85 -18.36
C PHE A 193 6.28 -11.33 -19.78
N VAL A 194 7.31 -10.79 -20.44
CA VAL A 194 7.19 -10.17 -21.76
C VAL A 194 7.28 -11.21 -22.87
N ASN A 195 8.23 -12.14 -22.80
CA ASN A 195 8.51 -13.09 -23.89
C ASN A 195 8.33 -14.57 -23.50
N GLY A 196 7.94 -14.86 -22.25
CA GLY A 196 7.73 -16.23 -21.76
C GLY A 196 6.52 -16.93 -22.38
N ALA A 197 6.48 -18.26 -22.23
CA ALA A 197 5.40 -19.07 -22.78
C ALA A 197 4.06 -18.76 -22.09
N LEU A 198 3.06 -18.40 -22.89
CA LEU A 198 1.69 -18.14 -22.45
C LEU A 198 0.70 -18.79 -23.43
N THR A 199 -0.19 -19.61 -22.88
CA THR A 199 -1.30 -20.22 -23.62
C THR A 199 -2.61 -19.76 -22.97
N PRO A 200 -3.34 -18.79 -23.57
CA PRO A 200 -4.59 -18.31 -22.98
C PRO A 200 -5.66 -19.41 -22.90
N ASN A 201 -6.51 -19.35 -21.87
CA ASN A 201 -7.56 -20.35 -21.59
C ASN A 201 -7.02 -21.79 -21.41
N SER A 202 -5.83 -21.92 -20.86
CA SER A 202 -5.18 -23.21 -20.55
C SER A 202 -5.19 -23.47 -19.04
N LYS A 203 -4.41 -24.46 -18.60
CA LYS A 203 -4.11 -24.68 -17.18
C LYS A 203 -2.63 -24.46 -16.88
N ASP A 204 -1.91 -23.84 -17.82
CA ASP A 204 -0.50 -23.54 -17.67
C ASP A 204 -0.34 -22.49 -16.55
N PRO A 205 0.70 -22.58 -15.70
CA PRO A 205 0.84 -21.70 -14.54
C PRO A 205 0.75 -20.20 -14.86
N ALA A 206 1.26 -19.76 -16.00
CA ALA A 206 1.20 -18.35 -16.41
C ALA A 206 -0.24 -17.88 -16.71
N ASP A 207 -1.09 -18.75 -17.26
CA ASP A 207 -2.49 -18.44 -17.52
C ASP A 207 -3.30 -18.42 -16.21
N VAL A 208 -3.07 -19.43 -15.36
CA VAL A 208 -3.67 -19.49 -14.01
C VAL A 208 -3.29 -18.27 -13.16
N LEU A 209 -2.06 -17.76 -13.30
CA LEU A 209 -1.63 -16.52 -12.65
C LEU A 209 -2.48 -15.33 -13.11
N LEU A 210 -2.70 -15.19 -14.42
CA LEU A 210 -3.50 -14.09 -14.98
C LEU A 210 -4.99 -14.21 -14.63
N ASP A 211 -5.54 -15.42 -14.60
CA ASP A 211 -6.92 -15.68 -14.17
C ASP A 211 -7.18 -15.26 -12.72
N ASN A 212 -6.14 -15.33 -11.87
CA ASN A 212 -6.26 -15.08 -10.44
C ASN A 212 -5.75 -13.71 -10.01
N LEU A 213 -5.28 -12.87 -10.94
CA LEU A 213 -4.78 -11.53 -10.65
C LEU A 213 -5.56 -10.46 -11.40
N GLN A 214 -5.72 -9.31 -10.76
CA GLN A 214 -6.18 -8.08 -11.40
C GLN A 214 -5.22 -6.95 -11.06
N VAL A 215 -5.00 -6.05 -12.03
CA VAL A 215 -4.21 -4.84 -11.83
C VAL A 215 -5.18 -3.68 -11.65
N LYS A 216 -5.11 -2.99 -10.51
CA LYS A 216 -5.92 -1.82 -10.19
C LYS A 216 -5.01 -0.59 -10.15
N GLN A 217 -5.24 0.35 -11.05
CA GLN A 217 -4.42 1.56 -11.17
C GLN A 217 -5.18 2.79 -10.65
N SER A 218 -4.50 3.65 -9.89
CA SER A 218 -4.98 4.95 -9.44
C SER A 218 -3.87 5.99 -9.63
N GLY A 219 -3.91 6.72 -10.74
CA GLY A 219 -2.80 7.60 -11.13
C GLY A 219 -1.54 6.78 -11.42
N THR A 220 -0.46 7.06 -10.69
CA THR A 220 0.81 6.31 -10.75
C THR A 220 0.88 5.13 -9.79
N ASP A 221 -0.10 4.98 -8.90
CA ASP A 221 -0.16 3.88 -7.96
C ASP A 221 -0.84 2.67 -8.59
N ILE A 222 -0.34 1.49 -8.27
CA ILE A 222 -0.87 0.22 -8.76
C ILE A 222 -0.97 -0.77 -7.59
N ASP A 223 -2.16 -1.35 -7.42
CA ASP A 223 -2.38 -2.51 -6.58
C ASP A 223 -2.60 -3.74 -7.49
N ILE A 224 -1.79 -4.78 -7.32
CA ILE A 224 -2.04 -6.08 -7.92
C ILE A 224 -2.81 -6.90 -6.88
N VAL A 225 -4.02 -7.31 -7.24
CA VAL A 225 -4.96 -7.97 -6.31
C VAL A 225 -5.28 -9.37 -6.80
N ASN A 226 -5.46 -10.31 -5.87
CA ASN A 226 -5.92 -11.65 -6.21
C ASN A 226 -7.46 -11.71 -6.37
N ALA A 227 -7.99 -12.88 -6.74
CA ALA A 227 -9.44 -13.09 -6.92
C ALA A 227 -10.29 -12.84 -5.65
N SER A 228 -9.72 -12.92 -4.44
CA SER A 228 -10.42 -12.60 -3.19
C SER A 228 -10.37 -11.11 -2.83
N GLY A 229 -9.69 -10.28 -3.63
CA GLY A 229 -9.47 -8.86 -3.36
C GLY A 229 -8.36 -8.59 -2.33
N SER A 230 -7.52 -9.59 -2.03
CA SER A 230 -6.28 -9.38 -1.28
C SER A 230 -5.24 -8.73 -2.17
N ILE A 231 -4.49 -7.75 -1.64
CA ILE A 231 -3.43 -7.07 -2.37
C ILE A 231 -2.17 -7.93 -2.27
N VAL A 232 -1.63 -8.43 -3.39
CA VAL A 232 -0.42 -9.28 -3.45
C VAL A 232 0.85 -8.48 -3.70
N ALA A 233 0.73 -7.36 -4.41
CA ALA A 233 1.83 -6.43 -4.65
C ALA A 233 1.32 -4.99 -4.81
N GLN A 234 2.16 -4.02 -4.44
CA GLN A 234 1.86 -2.59 -4.56
C GLN A 234 3.00 -1.83 -5.20
N ILE A 235 2.67 -0.81 -5.98
CA ILE A 235 3.59 0.16 -6.56
C ILE A 235 3.06 1.54 -6.20
N ILE A 236 3.93 2.38 -5.67
CA ILE A 236 3.59 3.75 -5.27
C ILE A 236 4.45 4.71 -6.07
N ASP A 237 3.84 5.78 -6.59
CA ASP A 237 4.53 6.83 -7.36
C ASP A 237 5.40 6.29 -8.51
N GLY A 238 4.96 5.22 -9.18
CA GLY A 238 5.72 4.58 -10.26
C GLY A 238 7.04 3.92 -9.84
N GLY A 239 7.24 3.69 -8.54
CA GLY A 239 8.42 3.07 -7.96
C GLY A 239 8.57 1.58 -8.24
N ALA A 240 9.42 0.91 -7.44
CA ALA A 240 9.58 -0.54 -7.54
C ALA A 240 8.37 -1.28 -6.93
N PRO A 241 7.87 -2.35 -7.56
CA PRO A 241 6.87 -3.24 -6.99
C PRO A 241 7.33 -3.82 -5.64
N MET A 242 6.43 -3.81 -4.67
CA MET A 242 6.63 -4.34 -3.32
C MET A 242 5.71 -5.54 -3.08
N ALA A 243 6.25 -6.63 -2.55
CA ALA A 243 5.46 -7.78 -2.13
C ALA A 243 4.70 -7.47 -0.83
N THR A 244 3.48 -7.99 -0.71
CA THR A 244 2.75 -8.00 0.57
C THR A 244 2.89 -9.32 1.33
N GLY A 245 3.45 -10.34 0.68
CA GLY A 245 3.53 -11.72 1.17
C GLY A 245 2.28 -12.56 0.91
N LYS A 246 1.22 -11.98 0.34
CA LYS A 246 -0.01 -12.68 -0.02
C LYS A 246 0.10 -13.32 -1.39
N SER A 247 -0.68 -14.38 -1.60
CA SER A 247 -0.65 -15.23 -2.79
C SER A 247 -1.98 -15.25 -3.56
N VAL A 248 -1.99 -15.99 -4.67
CA VAL A 248 -3.20 -16.43 -5.36
C VAL A 248 -3.76 -17.69 -4.70
N LEU A 249 -5.04 -17.99 -4.95
CA LEU A 249 -5.72 -19.21 -4.45
C LEU A 249 -5.72 -19.33 -2.90
N GLU A 250 -5.62 -18.21 -2.18
CA GLU A 250 -5.69 -18.19 -0.73
C GLU A 250 -7.09 -18.55 -0.22
N THR A 251 -7.14 -19.31 0.86
CA THR A 251 -8.39 -19.55 1.57
C THR A 251 -8.66 -18.40 2.55
N PRO A 252 -9.92 -17.93 2.66
CA PRO A 252 -10.26 -16.93 3.67
C PRO A 252 -9.89 -17.39 5.07
N PRO A 253 -9.34 -16.50 5.93
CA PRO A 253 -8.95 -16.89 7.28
C PRO A 253 -10.18 -17.24 8.13
N VAL A 254 -10.03 -18.24 9.00
CA VAL A 254 -11.02 -18.55 10.03
C VAL A 254 -10.92 -17.52 11.15
N LEU A 255 -11.99 -16.75 11.35
CA LEU A 255 -12.02 -15.70 12.37
C LEU A 255 -12.10 -16.28 13.79
N SER A 256 -11.30 -15.74 14.71
CA SER A 256 -11.44 -16.00 16.14
C SER A 256 -12.78 -15.49 16.68
N ALA A 257 -13.22 -15.99 17.84
CA ALA A 257 -14.44 -15.50 18.49
C ALA A 257 -14.41 -13.97 18.71
N ARG A 258 -13.25 -13.41 19.10
CA ARG A 258 -13.07 -11.97 19.23
C ARG A 258 -13.28 -11.25 17.90
N GLN A 259 -12.69 -11.74 16.82
CA GLN A 259 -12.85 -11.14 15.49
C GLN A 259 -14.28 -11.23 14.96
N GLN A 260 -15.00 -12.32 15.24
CA GLN A 260 -16.42 -12.47 14.87
C GLN A 260 -17.29 -11.42 15.58
N VAL A 261 -17.06 -11.21 16.88
CA VAL A 261 -17.76 -10.17 17.66
C VAL A 261 -17.46 -8.78 17.12
N LEU A 262 -16.18 -8.49 16.82
CA LEU A 262 -15.78 -7.20 16.24
C LEU A 262 -16.45 -6.99 14.87
N ALA A 263 -16.41 -7.97 13.98
CA ALA A 263 -17.05 -7.88 12.67
C ALA A 263 -18.57 -7.66 12.76
N ALA A 264 -19.23 -8.21 13.78
CA ALA A 264 -20.67 -8.02 14.03
C ALA A 264 -21.03 -6.70 14.72
N THR A 265 -20.07 -5.93 15.23
CA THR A 265 -20.31 -4.69 15.97
C THR A 265 -20.81 -3.58 15.05
N ALA A 266 -21.94 -2.94 15.38
CA ALA A 266 -22.42 -1.78 14.62
C ALA A 266 -21.52 -0.56 14.84
N ALA A 267 -21.36 0.28 13.82
CA ALA A 267 -20.72 1.58 13.98
C ALA A 267 -21.61 2.51 14.83
N GLY A 268 -20.98 3.37 15.65
CA GLY A 268 -21.69 4.38 16.43
C GLY A 268 -22.00 5.64 15.62
N THR A 269 -22.88 6.48 16.14
CA THR A 269 -23.11 7.86 15.68
C THR A 269 -22.80 8.84 16.81
N ASP A 270 -22.75 10.13 16.53
CA ASP A 270 -22.57 11.14 17.60
C ASP A 270 -23.73 11.12 18.61
N ALA A 271 -24.95 10.84 18.15
CA ALA A 271 -26.14 10.75 19.01
C ALA A 271 -26.21 9.42 19.79
N ALA A 272 -25.66 8.34 19.24
CA ALA A 272 -25.64 7.01 19.82
C ALA A 272 -24.26 6.37 19.61
N PRO A 273 -23.25 6.76 20.40
CA PRO A 273 -21.90 6.26 20.23
C PRO A 273 -21.79 4.80 20.67
N VAL A 274 -20.91 4.06 20.00
CA VAL A 274 -20.57 2.67 20.34
C VAL A 274 -19.13 2.64 20.82
N PHE A 275 -18.90 2.05 22.00
CA PHE A 275 -17.59 1.93 22.61
C PHE A 275 -17.14 0.47 22.72
N LEU A 276 -15.85 0.23 22.51
CA LEU A 276 -15.22 -1.06 22.68
C LEU A 276 -14.05 -0.96 23.66
N GLN A 277 -13.98 -1.89 24.61
CA GLN A 277 -12.76 -2.11 25.36
C GLN A 277 -11.79 -2.96 24.54
N VAL A 278 -10.54 -2.52 24.46
CA VAL A 278 -9.47 -3.12 23.64
C VAL A 278 -8.16 -3.08 24.43
N SER A 279 -7.22 -3.99 24.18
CA SER A 279 -5.82 -3.75 24.52
C SER A 279 -5.12 -2.92 23.45
N LEU A 280 -4.07 -2.21 23.85
CA LEU A 280 -3.29 -1.41 22.91
C LEU A 280 -2.70 -2.24 21.77
N ASP A 281 -2.34 -3.50 22.03
CA ASP A 281 -1.79 -4.44 21.04
C ASP A 281 -2.82 -4.98 20.03
N GLU A 282 -4.12 -4.75 20.24
CA GLU A 282 -5.18 -5.03 19.24
C GLU A 282 -5.22 -3.96 18.13
N LEU A 283 -4.60 -2.78 18.34
CA LEU A 283 -4.75 -1.62 17.48
C LEU A 283 -3.71 -1.56 16.35
N ARG A 284 -4.19 -1.48 15.11
CA ARG A 284 -3.37 -1.23 13.91
C ARG A 284 -3.39 0.26 13.55
N PRO A 285 -2.23 0.94 13.49
CA PRO A 285 -2.14 2.32 13.02
C PRO A 285 -2.67 2.53 11.59
N THR A 286 -3.35 3.65 11.36
CA THR A 286 -3.67 4.16 10.00
C THR A 286 -2.77 5.31 9.55
N GLN A 287 -1.70 5.57 10.27
CA GLN A 287 -0.64 6.49 9.88
C GLN A 287 0.73 5.88 10.21
N PRO A 288 1.77 6.08 9.39
CA PRO A 288 3.09 5.48 9.61
C PRO A 288 3.97 6.24 10.57
N ALA A 289 3.65 7.49 10.87
CA ALA A 289 4.47 8.37 11.67
C ALA A 289 3.66 9.18 12.67
N VAL A 290 4.33 9.67 13.71
CA VAL A 290 3.83 10.58 14.73
C VAL A 290 4.88 11.66 14.99
N GLY A 291 4.52 12.72 15.69
CA GLY A 291 5.48 13.71 16.16
C GLY A 291 6.07 13.27 17.50
N TYR A 292 7.34 12.84 17.52
CA TYR A 292 7.96 12.29 18.73
C TYR A 292 7.98 13.29 19.88
N ASP A 293 8.26 14.57 19.62
CA ASP A 293 8.32 15.57 20.71
C ASP A 293 6.96 15.81 21.39
N GLN A 294 5.84 15.53 20.72
CA GLN A 294 4.52 15.52 21.36
C GLN A 294 4.36 14.33 22.31
N ILE A 295 4.93 13.17 21.98
CA ILE A 295 4.93 11.99 22.85
C ILE A 295 5.94 12.20 24.00
N TYR A 296 7.11 12.75 23.73
CA TYR A 296 8.11 13.09 24.75
C TYR A 296 7.59 14.12 25.75
N TYR A 297 6.78 15.08 25.31
CA TYR A 297 6.03 15.93 26.23
C TYR A 297 5.20 15.11 27.21
N LYS A 298 4.39 14.15 26.71
CA LYS A 298 3.53 13.31 27.54
C LYS A 298 4.35 12.44 28.50
N LEU A 299 5.36 11.74 27.98
CA LEU A 299 6.23 10.87 28.78
C LEU A 299 7.02 11.66 29.83
N GLY A 300 7.56 12.83 29.48
CA GLY A 300 8.21 13.74 30.42
C GLY A 300 7.25 14.20 31.52
N ARG A 301 6.00 14.50 31.16
CA ARG A 301 4.97 14.88 32.13
C ARG A 301 4.52 13.72 33.02
N TYR A 302 4.54 12.49 32.53
CA TYR A 302 4.28 11.30 33.35
C TYR A 302 5.44 10.99 34.30
N GLY A 303 6.69 11.18 33.85
CA GLY A 303 7.88 10.95 34.67
C GLY A 303 8.14 12.06 35.71
N ALA A 304 7.61 13.26 35.51
CA ALA A 304 7.73 14.39 36.40
C ALA A 304 6.55 14.52 37.40
N GLU A 305 5.99 13.39 37.83
CA GLU A 305 4.84 13.34 38.73
C GLU A 305 5.08 14.17 40.01
N ASP A 306 6.28 14.14 40.60
CA ASP A 306 6.60 14.93 41.80
C ASP A 306 6.35 16.44 41.64
N GLN A 307 6.55 16.99 40.42
CA GLN A 307 6.30 18.41 40.13
C GLN A 307 4.80 18.76 40.08
N ILE A 308 3.93 17.79 39.82
CA ILE A 308 2.48 17.95 39.65
C ILE A 308 1.72 17.48 40.89
N MET A 309 2.22 16.44 41.56
CA MET A 309 1.63 15.81 42.73
C MET A 309 1.58 16.76 43.92
N ALA A 310 2.62 17.58 44.12
CA ALA A 310 2.66 18.63 45.13
C ALA A 310 1.55 19.68 44.99
N LYS A 311 0.96 19.85 43.79
CA LYS A 311 -0.08 20.85 43.50
C LYS A 311 -1.49 20.28 43.38
N THR A 312 -1.63 19.11 42.77
CA THR A 312 -2.93 18.61 42.31
C THR A 312 -3.35 17.28 42.93
N ASN A 313 -2.42 16.50 43.49
CA ASN A 313 -2.67 15.13 43.92
C ASN A 313 -3.36 14.27 42.83
N LYS A 314 -3.01 14.49 41.55
CA LYS A 314 -3.54 13.78 40.39
C LYS A 314 -2.40 13.41 39.44
N PRO A 315 -1.92 12.15 39.44
CA PRO A 315 -0.88 11.75 38.51
C PRO A 315 -1.37 11.85 37.06
N LYS A 316 -0.59 12.51 36.19
CA LYS A 316 -1.07 12.90 34.86
C LYS A 316 -1.37 11.71 33.96
N LYS A 317 -0.63 10.59 34.09
CA LYS A 317 -0.89 9.38 33.29
C LYS A 317 -2.27 8.78 33.56
N PHE A 318 -2.68 8.73 34.82
CA PHE A 318 -4.02 8.25 35.22
C PHE A 318 -5.12 9.24 34.85
N ALA A 319 -4.85 10.55 34.96
CA ALA A 319 -5.77 11.57 34.45
C ALA A 319 -6.02 11.43 32.94
N GLU A 320 -4.96 11.25 32.15
CA GLU A 320 -5.10 11.04 30.70
C GLU A 320 -5.72 9.69 30.35
N LEU A 321 -5.52 8.64 31.16
CA LEU A 321 -6.22 7.36 30.97
C LEU A 321 -7.74 7.53 31.16
N CYS A 322 -8.16 8.25 32.20
CA CYS A 322 -9.57 8.59 32.42
C CYS A 322 -10.11 9.44 31.25
N GLU A 323 -9.38 10.47 30.83
CA GLU A 323 -9.75 11.34 29.70
C GLU A 323 -9.92 10.54 28.40
N ALA A 324 -8.96 9.68 28.06
CA ALA A 324 -8.99 8.85 26.85
C ALA A 324 -10.17 7.84 26.84
N ASN A 325 -10.65 7.43 28.02
CA ASN A 325 -11.83 6.58 28.17
C ASN A 325 -13.15 7.38 28.25
N GLY A 326 -13.12 8.71 28.08
CA GLY A 326 -14.28 9.58 28.20
C GLY A 326 -14.80 9.73 29.63
N GLN A 327 -13.94 9.51 30.63
CA GLN A 327 -14.27 9.48 32.06
C GLN A 327 -13.89 10.78 32.80
N ASP A 328 -13.69 11.87 32.07
CA ASP A 328 -13.18 13.15 32.57
C ASP A 328 -11.72 13.04 33.04
N ASP A 329 -11.50 12.95 34.34
CA ASP A 329 -10.18 13.05 34.97
C ASP A 329 -10.12 12.06 36.14
N VAL A 330 -8.93 11.83 36.67
CA VAL A 330 -8.76 10.98 37.84
C VAL A 330 -9.29 11.70 39.09
N LEU A 331 -9.93 10.97 39.99
CA LEU A 331 -10.30 11.50 41.29
C LEU A 331 -9.05 11.87 42.10
N THR A 332 -9.16 12.91 42.92
CA THR A 332 -8.03 13.38 43.73
C THR A 332 -7.67 12.32 44.78
N LYS A 333 -6.37 12.02 44.94
CA LYS A 333 -5.83 11.02 45.91
C LYS A 333 -6.18 9.56 45.64
N THR A 334 -6.80 9.20 44.52
CA THR A 334 -7.17 7.82 44.21
C THR A 334 -6.08 7.02 43.50
N ALA A 335 -5.06 7.69 42.95
CA ALA A 335 -4.01 7.05 42.14
C ALA A 335 -2.59 7.37 42.63
N ASN A 336 -2.46 7.92 43.84
CA ASN A 336 -1.25 8.56 44.35
C ASN A 336 -0.32 7.57 45.06
N VAL A 337 -0.02 6.45 44.39
CA VAL A 337 0.83 5.40 44.93
C VAL A 337 2.14 5.35 44.15
N ALA A 338 3.27 5.47 44.85
CA ALA A 338 4.58 5.41 44.25
C ALA A 338 4.78 4.07 43.52
N GLY A 339 5.34 4.12 42.30
CA GLY A 339 5.58 2.93 41.48
C GLY A 339 4.34 2.33 40.81
N ALA A 340 3.15 2.93 40.97
CA ALA A 340 1.97 2.51 40.22
C ALA A 340 2.18 2.69 38.71
N THR A 341 1.67 1.77 37.90
CA THR A 341 1.78 1.80 36.43
C THR A 341 0.40 1.83 35.81
N LEU A 342 0.29 2.20 34.53
CA LEU A 342 -0.99 2.18 33.83
C LEU A 342 -1.58 0.76 33.77
N SER A 343 -0.73 -0.24 33.58
CA SER A 343 -1.12 -1.66 33.53
C SER A 343 -1.42 -2.28 34.90
N ASN A 344 -0.95 -1.68 35.99
CA ASN A 344 -1.23 -2.07 37.36
C ASN A 344 -1.60 -0.84 38.20
N PRO A 345 -2.80 -0.27 37.98
CA PRO A 345 -3.25 0.88 38.74
C PRO A 345 -3.48 0.50 40.21
N PRO A 346 -3.39 1.44 41.16
CA PRO A 346 -3.72 1.18 42.56
C PRO A 346 -5.17 0.71 42.69
N SER A 347 -5.48 -0.12 43.70
CA SER A 347 -6.86 -0.58 43.97
C SER A 347 -7.82 0.57 44.28
N THR A 348 -7.28 1.73 44.69
CA THR A 348 -8.05 2.96 44.94
C THR A 348 -8.35 3.74 43.66
N PHE A 349 -7.76 3.40 42.51
CA PHE A 349 -7.89 4.16 41.27
C PHE A 349 -9.34 4.29 40.83
N GLN A 350 -9.78 5.53 40.63
CA GLN A 350 -11.13 5.87 40.20
C GLN A 350 -11.08 7.10 39.32
N CYS A 351 -11.83 7.05 38.21
CA CYS A 351 -12.12 8.22 37.38
C CYS A 351 -13.38 8.93 37.90
N LYS A 352 -13.50 10.23 37.60
CA LYS A 352 -14.65 11.05 38.03
C LYS A 352 -15.98 10.61 37.41
N SER A 353 -15.94 10.07 36.19
CA SER A 353 -17.14 9.75 35.43
C SER A 353 -17.13 8.31 34.90
N ALA A 354 -18.32 7.82 34.51
CA ALA A 354 -18.45 6.55 33.81
C ALA A 354 -17.79 6.60 32.42
N VAL A 355 -17.39 5.45 31.90
CA VAL A 355 -16.83 5.31 30.54
C VAL A 355 -17.78 5.96 29.52
N GLY A 356 -17.21 6.74 28.60
CA GLY A 356 -17.98 7.35 27.52
C GLY A 356 -18.89 8.51 27.93
N THR A 357 -18.77 9.04 29.15
CA THR A 357 -19.48 10.27 29.56
C THR A 357 -19.09 11.45 28.66
N LYS A 358 -17.84 11.49 28.20
CA LYS A 358 -17.32 12.45 27.22
C LYS A 358 -16.87 11.73 25.93
N PRO A 359 -17.79 11.39 25.02
CA PRO A 359 -17.46 10.66 23.79
C PRO A 359 -16.58 11.43 22.81
N GLY A 360 -16.45 12.75 22.98
CA GLY A 360 -15.56 13.61 22.19
C GLY A 360 -14.07 13.45 22.56
N ASP A 361 -13.78 13.03 23.79
CA ASP A 361 -12.39 12.86 24.26
C ASP A 361 -11.80 11.49 23.84
N MET A 362 -12.69 10.53 23.57
CA MET A 362 -12.35 9.15 23.25
C MET A 362 -11.73 9.00 21.87
N LYS A 363 -10.74 8.11 21.81
CA LYS A 363 -10.00 7.79 20.58
C LYS A 363 -10.81 6.86 19.69
N THR A 364 -10.63 6.99 18.38
CA THR A 364 -11.53 6.38 17.39
C THR A 364 -10.87 5.24 16.65
N VAL A 365 -11.69 4.26 16.28
CA VAL A 365 -11.31 3.14 15.42
C VAL A 365 -12.30 2.94 14.28
N VAL A 366 -11.81 2.27 13.25
CA VAL A 366 -12.59 1.60 12.21
C VAL A 366 -12.38 0.10 12.33
N ILE A 367 -13.46 -0.68 12.22
CA ILE A 367 -13.37 -2.15 12.16
C ILE A 367 -13.20 -2.54 10.69
N GLY A 368 -12.03 -3.07 10.33
CA GLY A 368 -11.71 -3.51 8.97
C GLY A 368 -11.88 -5.02 8.76
N PRO A 369 -11.42 -5.53 7.60
CA PRO A 369 -11.51 -6.95 7.24
C PRO A 369 -10.96 -7.85 8.34
N ASN A 370 -11.58 -9.03 8.48
CA ASN A 370 -11.25 -10.01 9.52
C ASN A 370 -11.41 -9.50 10.96
N GLY A 371 -12.24 -8.48 11.19
CA GLY A 371 -12.47 -7.89 12.51
C GLY A 371 -11.25 -7.14 13.05
N THR A 372 -10.37 -6.65 12.17
CA THR A 372 -9.15 -5.93 12.57
C THR A 372 -9.49 -4.50 13.00
N LEU A 373 -8.93 -4.03 14.12
CA LEU A 373 -9.16 -2.66 14.62
C LEU A 373 -8.10 -1.71 14.08
N TYR A 374 -8.52 -0.75 13.25
CA TYR A 374 -7.67 0.30 12.69
C TYR A 374 -7.86 1.59 13.47
N LEU A 375 -6.82 2.06 14.15
CA LEU A 375 -6.81 3.27 14.96
C LEU A 375 -6.82 4.50 14.05
N THR A 376 -7.90 5.28 14.09
CA THR A 376 -8.07 6.49 13.26
C THR A 376 -7.76 7.78 14.00
N ASP A 377 -7.95 7.83 15.32
CA ASP A 377 -7.42 8.89 16.20
C ASP A 377 -6.75 8.24 17.42
N GLY A 378 -5.77 8.92 18.01
CA GLY A 378 -5.16 8.52 19.27
C GLY A 378 -3.74 8.00 19.16
N HIS A 379 -3.10 7.99 17.99
CA HIS A 379 -1.75 7.45 17.79
C HIS A 379 -0.73 8.03 18.78
N HIS A 380 -0.72 9.35 19.03
CA HIS A 380 0.17 9.94 20.03
C HIS A 380 -0.22 9.59 21.47
N THR A 381 -1.51 9.53 21.79
CA THR A 381 -1.98 9.26 23.16
C THR A 381 -1.69 7.81 23.54
N PHE A 382 -2.08 6.88 22.69
CA PHE A 382 -1.88 5.45 22.93
C PHE A 382 -0.42 5.04 22.75
N SER A 383 0.38 5.70 21.91
CA SER A 383 1.84 5.49 21.91
C SER A 383 2.48 6.01 23.21
N ALA A 384 2.02 7.15 23.75
CA ALA A 384 2.49 7.60 25.06
C ALA A 384 2.14 6.60 26.17
N PHE A 385 0.95 5.98 26.15
CA PHE A 385 0.63 4.90 27.08
C PHE A 385 1.49 3.65 26.87
N TRP A 386 1.68 3.26 25.60
CA TRP A 386 2.48 2.12 25.19
C TRP A 386 3.91 2.22 25.72
N ASP A 387 4.56 3.37 25.51
CA ASP A 387 5.95 3.61 25.87
C ASP A 387 6.15 4.06 27.34
N ALA A 388 5.09 4.47 28.04
CA ALA A 388 5.13 4.75 29.47
C ALA A 388 5.48 3.51 30.31
N ASP A 389 5.87 3.75 31.57
CA ASP A 389 6.22 2.70 32.53
C ASP A 389 7.22 1.67 31.96
N ASN A 390 8.24 2.16 31.24
CA ASN A 390 9.29 1.37 30.57
C ASN A 390 8.78 0.47 29.42
N GLY A 391 7.66 0.82 28.77
CA GLY A 391 7.18 0.10 27.59
C GLY A 391 6.43 -1.19 27.90
N GLN A 392 5.95 -1.41 29.13
CA GLN A 392 5.30 -2.66 29.53
C GLN A 392 3.78 -2.70 29.27
N ASN A 393 3.20 -1.61 28.77
CA ASN A 393 1.75 -1.39 28.74
C ASN A 393 1.03 -1.94 27.49
N HIS A 394 1.62 -2.88 26.74
CA HIS A 394 1.05 -3.37 25.48
C HIS A 394 -0.37 -3.96 25.64
N GLN A 395 -0.64 -4.62 26.78
CA GLN A 395 -1.94 -5.20 27.10
C GLN A 395 -2.87 -4.27 27.88
N LEU A 396 -2.47 -3.01 28.11
CA LEU A 396 -3.29 -2.01 28.80
C LEU A 396 -4.66 -1.91 28.14
N LYS A 397 -5.72 -2.04 28.93
CA LYS A 397 -7.09 -1.92 28.46
C LYS A 397 -7.52 -0.45 28.40
N VAL A 398 -7.96 -0.04 27.22
CA VAL A 398 -8.51 1.28 26.93
C VAL A 398 -9.88 1.14 26.25
N TRP A 399 -10.65 2.22 26.27
CA TRP A 399 -11.92 2.29 25.56
C TRP A 399 -11.80 3.16 24.31
N VAL A 400 -12.29 2.66 23.19
CA VAL A 400 -12.30 3.35 21.90
C VAL A 400 -13.72 3.51 21.37
N LYS A 401 -13.96 4.57 20.61
CA LYS A 401 -15.21 4.83 19.90
C LYS A 401 -15.16 4.24 18.49
N VAL A 402 -16.13 3.42 18.13
CA VAL A 402 -16.25 2.83 16.79
C VAL A 402 -16.93 3.84 15.87
N THR A 403 -16.19 4.32 14.87
CA THR A 403 -16.71 5.31 13.91
C THR A 403 -17.29 4.65 12.66
N ASP A 404 -16.67 3.56 12.20
CA ASP A 404 -17.14 2.81 11.04
C ASP A 404 -16.88 1.32 11.20
N ASN A 405 -17.67 0.50 10.49
CA ASN A 405 -17.41 -0.92 10.32
C ASN A 405 -17.41 -1.25 8.82
N PHE A 406 -16.21 -1.56 8.31
CA PHE A 406 -15.91 -1.98 6.95
C PHE A 406 -15.45 -3.44 6.88
N SER A 407 -15.75 -4.25 7.91
CA SER A 407 -15.31 -5.65 8.00
C SER A 407 -15.84 -6.57 6.91
N LYS A 408 -16.90 -6.15 6.20
CA LYS A 408 -17.49 -6.87 5.05
C LYS A 408 -16.77 -6.62 3.73
N LEU A 409 -15.88 -5.63 3.67
CA LEU A 409 -15.08 -5.36 2.46
C LEU A 409 -13.91 -6.35 2.37
N ASN A 410 -13.47 -6.66 1.16
CA ASN A 410 -12.14 -7.27 0.97
C ASN A 410 -11.06 -6.21 1.24
N GLU A 411 -9.79 -6.62 1.24
CA GLU A 411 -8.69 -5.71 1.57
C GLU A 411 -8.57 -4.52 0.61
N TYR A 412 -8.65 -4.76 -0.70
CA TYR A 412 -8.57 -3.69 -1.70
C TYR A 412 -9.67 -2.65 -1.51
N ASP A 413 -10.92 -3.10 -1.41
CA ASP A 413 -12.08 -2.23 -1.23
C ASP A 413 -12.05 -1.53 0.13
N PHE A 414 -11.55 -2.19 1.17
CA PHE A 414 -11.33 -1.59 2.48
C PHE A 414 -10.36 -0.41 2.40
N TRP A 415 -9.18 -0.60 1.80
CA TRP A 415 -8.21 0.48 1.68
C TRP A 415 -8.68 1.59 0.75
N ALA A 416 -9.39 1.26 -0.34
CA ALA A 416 -10.02 2.26 -1.20
C ALA A 416 -11.04 3.10 -0.41
N GLN A 417 -11.86 2.46 0.42
CA GLN A 417 -12.82 3.14 1.29
C GLN A 417 -12.12 4.00 2.34
N MET A 418 -11.10 3.50 3.04
CA MET A 418 -10.32 4.26 4.03
C MET A 418 -9.69 5.52 3.44
N LYS A 419 -9.13 5.45 2.23
CA LYS A 419 -8.63 6.62 1.48
C LYS A 419 -9.76 7.59 1.16
N LYS A 420 -10.89 7.08 0.64
CA LYS A 420 -12.05 7.89 0.24
C LYS A 420 -12.65 8.69 1.41
N VAL A 421 -12.75 8.09 2.60
CA VAL A 421 -13.28 8.77 3.79
C VAL A 421 -12.21 9.49 4.62
N ASN A 422 -11.01 9.65 4.07
CA ASN A 422 -9.89 10.35 4.69
C ASN A 422 -9.49 9.80 6.08
N LYS A 423 -9.45 8.47 6.25
CA LYS A 423 -9.13 7.80 7.54
C LYS A 423 -7.77 7.09 7.56
N VAL A 424 -6.94 7.33 6.54
CA VAL A 424 -5.57 6.80 6.46
C VAL A 424 -4.63 7.86 5.92
N TRP A 425 -3.46 7.99 6.56
CA TRP A 425 -2.37 8.86 6.12
C TRP A 425 -1.22 7.99 5.59
N LEU A 426 -0.88 8.16 4.32
CA LEU A 426 0.09 7.30 3.63
C LEU A 426 1.38 8.06 3.27
N LYS A 427 1.87 8.92 4.18
CA LYS A 427 3.21 9.51 4.09
C LYS A 427 4.01 9.25 5.36
N ASP A 428 5.23 8.75 5.20
CA ASP A 428 6.14 8.42 6.30
C ASP A 428 6.68 9.67 7.03
N GLY A 429 7.55 9.45 8.03
CA GLY A 429 8.17 10.53 8.81
C GLY A 429 9.03 11.49 7.99
N GLY A 430 9.53 11.04 6.82
CA GLY A 430 10.26 11.84 5.85
C GLY A 430 9.37 12.49 4.79
N ASN A 431 8.05 12.42 4.94
CA ASN A 431 7.03 12.85 3.99
C ASN A 431 7.01 12.10 2.65
N LYS A 432 7.53 10.87 2.59
CA LYS A 432 7.50 10.05 1.39
C LYS A 432 6.23 9.22 1.37
N ALA A 433 5.61 9.11 0.21
CA ALA A 433 4.45 8.25 0.03
C ALA A 433 4.80 6.80 0.37
N ILE A 434 3.86 6.09 1.00
CA ILE A 434 3.98 4.67 1.32
C ILE A 434 2.76 3.91 0.84
N ALA A 435 2.92 2.61 0.66
CA ALA A 435 1.80 1.71 0.41
C ALA A 435 1.09 1.34 1.72
N THR A 436 -0.15 0.87 1.61
CA THR A 436 -0.93 0.41 2.78
C THR A 436 -0.29 -0.80 3.47
N SER A 437 0.41 -1.66 2.71
CA SER A 437 1.19 -2.79 3.27
C SER A 437 2.41 -2.37 4.09
N GLN A 438 2.85 -1.11 3.99
CA GLN A 438 3.97 -0.57 4.76
C GLN A 438 3.51 0.14 6.05
N LEU A 439 2.20 0.23 6.31
CA LEU A 439 1.71 0.76 7.57
C LEU A 439 2.25 -0.09 8.74
N PRO A 440 2.73 0.55 9.83
CA PRO A 440 3.28 -0.17 10.95
C PRO A 440 2.26 -1.13 11.57
N ALA A 441 2.73 -2.28 12.03
CA ALA A 441 1.85 -3.29 12.62
C ALA A 441 1.36 -2.88 14.02
N SER A 442 2.08 -2.04 14.74
CA SER A 442 1.72 -1.63 16.11
C SER A 442 1.89 -0.13 16.30
N ILE A 443 1.25 0.42 17.32
CA ILE A 443 1.56 1.75 17.84
C ILE A 443 2.88 1.74 18.61
N GLY A 444 3.27 2.89 19.18
CA GLY A 444 4.49 3.05 19.97
C GLY A 444 5.67 3.57 19.16
N LEU A 445 6.61 4.22 19.84
CA LEU A 445 7.76 4.91 19.25
C LEU A 445 8.70 3.96 18.48
N LYS A 446 8.77 2.68 18.86
CA LYS A 446 9.58 1.69 18.12
C LYS A 446 9.01 1.30 16.76
N SER A 447 7.70 1.52 16.55
CA SER A 447 6.97 1.04 15.39
C SER A 447 6.58 2.19 14.45
N LEU A 448 6.13 3.32 15.02
CA LEU A 448 5.78 4.52 14.28
C LEU A 448 7.03 5.39 14.02
N GLY A 449 7.20 5.84 12.79
CA GLY A 449 8.25 6.80 12.44
C GLY A 449 8.06 8.17 13.11
N ASN A 450 9.11 8.99 13.12
CA ASN A 450 9.03 10.38 13.56
C ASN A 450 8.82 11.31 12.38
N ASP A 451 7.76 12.13 12.40
CA ASP A 451 7.64 13.33 11.58
C ASP A 451 7.93 14.57 12.46
N PRO A 452 9.13 15.18 12.36
CA PRO A 452 9.49 16.36 13.14
C PRO A 452 8.60 17.57 12.87
N TYR A 453 8.07 17.72 11.65
CA TYR A 453 7.15 18.82 11.33
C TYR A 453 5.78 18.57 11.94
N ARG A 454 5.32 17.32 12.00
CA ARG A 454 4.11 16.96 12.76
C ARG A 454 4.27 17.27 14.25
N ALA A 455 5.47 17.12 14.80
CA ALA A 455 5.77 17.51 16.18
C ALA A 455 5.79 19.04 16.35
N LEU A 456 6.42 19.77 15.42
CA LEU A 456 6.44 21.23 15.39
C LEU A 456 5.01 21.82 15.43
N VAL A 457 4.10 21.31 14.60
CA VAL A 457 2.70 21.79 14.55
C VAL A 457 1.95 21.59 15.88
N TYR A 458 2.32 20.59 16.68
CA TYR A 458 1.73 20.43 18.02
C TYR A 458 2.07 21.61 18.93
N PHE A 459 3.29 22.16 18.81
CA PHE A 459 3.75 23.30 19.60
C PHE A 459 3.32 24.65 19.02
N THR A 460 2.83 24.73 17.78
CA THR A 460 2.25 25.97 17.23
C THR A 460 0.77 26.15 17.55
N ARG A 461 0.12 25.18 18.21
CA ARG A 461 -1.27 25.29 18.67
C ARG A 461 -1.46 26.50 19.56
N ASP A 462 -2.57 27.20 19.37
CA ASP A 462 -2.98 28.44 20.06
C ASP A 462 -2.07 29.65 19.76
N ALA A 463 -0.90 29.44 19.15
CA ALA A 463 0.03 30.49 18.73
C ALA A 463 -0.10 30.86 17.25
N GLY A 464 -0.24 29.87 16.36
CA GLY A 464 -0.36 30.05 14.91
C GLY A 464 -1.69 29.59 14.30
N TYR A 465 -2.45 28.76 15.03
CA TYR A 465 -3.79 28.29 14.66
C TYR A 465 -4.52 27.75 15.89
N VAL A 466 -5.84 27.61 15.81
CA VAL A 466 -6.68 26.99 16.86
C VAL A 466 -7.33 25.75 16.28
N VAL A 467 -7.26 24.63 16.98
CA VAL A 467 -7.90 23.38 16.53
C VAL A 467 -9.43 23.59 16.48
N PRO A 468 -10.09 23.43 15.31
CA PRO A 468 -11.53 23.57 15.23
C PRO A 468 -12.25 22.52 16.09
N SER A 469 -13.44 22.85 16.61
CA SER A 469 -14.28 21.90 17.35
C SER A 469 -14.66 20.68 16.52
N THR A 470 -14.76 20.86 15.19
CA THR A 470 -14.90 19.80 14.19
C THR A 470 -13.68 19.84 13.29
N ALA A 471 -12.59 19.22 13.72
CA ALA A 471 -11.36 19.16 12.96
C ALA A 471 -11.46 18.13 11.81
N THR A 472 -10.86 18.45 10.67
CA THR A 472 -10.62 17.45 9.63
C THR A 472 -9.61 16.41 10.12
N GLU A 473 -9.77 15.16 9.66
CA GLU A 473 -8.76 14.12 9.84
C GLU A 473 -7.40 14.62 9.33
N PHE A 474 -6.33 14.27 10.04
CA PHE A 474 -4.94 14.64 9.74
C PHE A 474 -4.63 16.15 9.66
N LEU A 475 -5.44 17.01 10.29
CA LEU A 475 -5.28 18.48 10.29
C LEU A 475 -3.81 18.92 10.46
N GLU A 476 -3.10 18.39 11.46
CA GLU A 476 -1.72 18.82 11.71
C GLU A 476 -0.71 18.30 10.69
N PHE A 477 -1.00 17.20 9.99
CA PHE A 477 -0.16 16.73 8.90
C PHE A 477 -0.26 17.64 7.67
N TYR A 478 -1.43 18.22 7.39
CA TYR A 478 -1.55 19.23 6.34
C TYR A 478 -0.73 20.48 6.66
N TRP A 479 -0.76 20.95 7.92
CA TRP A 479 0.13 22.03 8.35
C TRP A 479 1.61 21.64 8.28
N ALA A 480 1.96 20.42 8.65
CA ALA A 480 3.33 19.93 8.57
C ALA A 480 3.83 19.88 7.12
N ASP A 481 3.00 19.41 6.18
CA ASP A 481 3.24 19.44 4.72
C ASP A 481 3.54 20.83 4.19
N TRP A 482 2.86 21.84 4.71
CA TRP A 482 3.07 23.23 4.32
C TRP A 482 4.31 23.83 4.97
N LEU A 483 4.47 23.67 6.29
CA LEU A 483 5.59 24.23 7.06
C LEU A 483 6.96 23.76 6.57
N ARG A 484 7.07 22.50 6.15
CA ARG A 484 8.33 21.96 5.61
C ARG A 484 8.80 22.58 4.30
N LYS A 485 7.96 23.38 3.66
CA LYS A 485 8.28 24.12 2.42
C LYS A 485 8.59 25.59 2.68
N GLN A 486 8.43 26.08 3.92
CA GLN A 486 8.57 27.50 4.23
C GLN A 486 10.02 27.89 4.45
N ALA A 487 10.43 28.97 3.79
CA ALA A 487 11.73 29.59 4.04
C ALA A 487 11.82 30.00 5.52
N GLY A 488 12.89 29.57 6.20
CA GLY A 488 13.13 29.88 7.61
C GLY A 488 12.60 28.83 8.61
N VAL A 489 11.86 27.81 8.17
CA VAL A 489 11.46 26.67 9.01
C VAL A 489 12.27 25.42 8.60
N ASP A 490 13.50 25.33 9.10
CA ASP A 490 14.43 24.24 8.80
C ASP A 490 14.77 23.45 10.06
N LEU A 491 14.01 22.37 10.31
CA LEU A 491 14.22 21.52 11.47
C LEU A 491 15.53 20.71 11.40
N ALA A 492 16.18 20.61 10.24
CA ALA A 492 17.50 19.98 10.15
C ALA A 492 18.61 20.87 10.77
N LYS A 493 18.35 22.17 10.94
CA LYS A 493 19.26 23.14 11.58
C LYS A 493 18.83 23.54 12.99
N THR A 494 17.70 23.03 13.47
CA THR A 494 17.19 23.33 14.81
C THR A 494 17.64 22.25 15.78
N ASP A 495 18.41 22.62 16.81
CA ASP A 495 18.55 21.76 17.98
C ASP A 495 17.24 21.78 18.77
N THR A 496 16.43 20.73 18.59
CA THR A 496 15.14 20.60 19.28
C THR A 496 15.30 20.31 20.78
N SER A 497 16.52 20.02 21.27
CA SER A 497 16.80 19.84 22.70
C SER A 497 17.24 21.14 23.40
N ASP A 498 17.43 22.22 22.64
CA ASP A 498 17.62 23.57 23.16
C ASP A 498 16.31 24.35 23.16
N ALA A 499 15.94 24.90 24.31
CA ALA A 499 14.67 25.59 24.48
C ALA A 499 14.62 26.88 23.65
N THR A 500 15.73 27.61 23.58
CA THR A 500 15.81 28.89 22.86
C THR A 500 15.71 28.68 21.36
N GLY A 501 16.53 27.77 20.82
CA GLY A 501 16.56 27.42 19.41
C GLY A 501 15.23 26.83 18.94
N TYR A 502 14.65 25.89 19.70
CA TYR A 502 13.38 25.30 19.30
C TYR A 502 12.23 26.32 19.40
N MET A 503 12.20 27.16 20.45
CA MET A 503 11.22 28.24 20.56
C MET A 503 11.29 29.22 19.39
N ALA A 504 12.50 29.58 18.95
CA ALA A 504 12.68 30.44 17.79
C ALA A 504 12.06 29.83 16.52
N THR A 505 12.27 28.52 16.29
CA THR A 505 11.63 27.82 15.16
C THR A 505 10.11 27.75 15.30
N ILE A 506 9.57 27.46 16.50
CA ILE A 506 8.13 27.45 16.76
C ILE A 506 7.52 28.83 16.50
N LYS A 507 8.20 29.90 16.91
CA LYS A 507 7.79 31.28 16.65
C LYS A 507 7.75 31.60 15.16
N THR A 508 8.82 31.28 14.43
CA THR A 508 8.87 31.47 12.97
C THR A 508 7.74 30.72 12.27
N ALA A 509 7.51 29.46 12.64
CA ALA A 509 6.43 28.67 12.10
C ALA A 509 5.05 29.28 12.40
N SER A 510 4.81 29.70 13.65
CA SER A 510 3.54 30.29 14.07
C SER A 510 3.24 31.62 13.37
N LEU A 511 4.27 32.47 13.19
CA LEU A 511 4.16 33.71 12.42
C LEU A 511 3.86 33.44 10.94
N ALA A 512 4.53 32.45 10.33
CA ALA A 512 4.27 32.06 8.96
C ALA A 512 2.83 31.56 8.77
N MET A 513 2.33 30.74 9.70
CA MET A 513 0.94 30.27 9.70
C MET A 513 -0.05 31.44 9.83
N ALA A 514 0.17 32.34 10.80
CA ALA A 514 -0.71 33.50 11.02
C ALA A 514 -0.73 34.46 9.82
N GLY A 515 0.37 34.56 9.06
CA GLY A 515 0.48 35.43 7.88
C GLY A 515 -0.24 34.95 6.62
N LEU A 516 -0.80 33.74 6.61
CA LEU A 516 -1.67 33.26 5.53
C LEU A 516 -2.98 34.05 5.46
N LYS A 517 -3.79 33.81 4.43
CA LYS A 517 -5.18 34.24 4.32
C LYS A 517 -6.12 33.04 4.44
N ALA A 518 -7.36 33.28 4.84
CA ALA A 518 -8.38 32.25 5.03
C ALA A 518 -8.50 31.24 3.87
N GLY A 519 -8.44 31.74 2.63
CA GLY A 519 -8.59 30.94 1.41
C GLY A 519 -7.30 30.34 0.85
N ASP A 520 -6.14 30.59 1.46
CA ASP A 520 -4.87 30.04 0.98
C ASP A 520 -4.86 28.51 1.13
N ILE A 521 -4.42 27.81 0.10
CA ILE A 521 -4.31 26.34 0.12
C ILE A 521 -3.04 25.94 0.88
N VAL A 522 -3.21 25.16 1.94
CA VAL A 522 -2.13 24.69 2.80
C VAL A 522 -1.54 23.39 2.26
N SER A 523 -2.34 22.32 2.23
CA SER A 523 -1.98 21.03 1.64
C SER A 523 -3.24 20.20 1.35
N GLY A 524 -3.16 19.28 0.38
CA GLY A 524 -4.26 18.34 0.08
C GLY A 524 -5.59 19.00 -0.33
N GLY A 525 -5.55 20.24 -0.82
CA GLY A 525 -6.74 21.04 -1.13
C GLY A 525 -7.41 21.70 0.08
N ALA A 526 -6.91 21.49 1.30
CA ALA A 526 -7.43 22.14 2.50
C ALA A 526 -6.97 23.61 2.56
N THR A 527 -7.92 24.50 2.88
CA THR A 527 -7.64 25.93 3.08
C THR A 527 -7.12 26.20 4.49
N ALA A 528 -6.43 27.32 4.69
CA ALA A 528 -5.98 27.75 6.01
C ALA A 528 -7.15 27.82 7.02
N GLN A 529 -8.29 28.39 6.61
CA GLN A 529 -9.47 28.48 7.48
C GLN A 529 -10.01 27.10 7.89
N ALA A 530 -10.06 26.14 6.96
CA ALA A 530 -10.51 24.78 7.25
C ALA A 530 -9.58 24.06 8.26
N LEU A 531 -8.31 24.48 8.32
CA LEU A 531 -7.31 23.96 9.25
C LEU A 531 -7.13 24.81 10.52
N GLY A 532 -8.11 25.67 10.84
CA GLY A 532 -8.14 26.41 12.11
C GLY A 532 -7.33 27.70 12.14
N TRP A 533 -6.95 28.24 10.99
CA TRP A 533 -6.31 29.55 10.90
C TRP A 533 -7.24 30.66 11.41
N THR A 534 -6.68 31.59 12.19
CA THR A 534 -7.38 32.76 12.75
C THR A 534 -6.84 34.09 12.25
N GLY A 535 -5.67 34.09 11.59
CA GLY A 535 -4.93 35.30 11.21
C GLY A 535 -4.26 36.02 12.37
N VAL A 536 -4.28 35.44 13.56
CA VAL A 536 -3.74 36.05 14.77
C VAL A 536 -2.59 35.20 15.30
N PHE A 537 -1.44 35.84 15.47
CA PHE A 537 -0.30 35.28 16.20
C PHE A 537 -0.43 35.59 17.70
N SER A 538 -0.25 34.57 18.55
CA SER A 538 -0.25 34.74 20.02
C SER A 538 1.13 34.50 20.62
N GLN A 539 1.78 35.57 21.10
CA GLN A 539 3.04 35.46 21.83
C GLN A 539 2.85 34.79 23.20
N ALA A 540 1.74 35.07 23.89
CA ALA A 540 1.43 34.48 25.19
C ALA A 540 1.35 32.94 25.13
N ALA A 541 0.76 32.39 24.06
CA ALA A 541 0.71 30.95 23.85
C ALA A 541 2.11 30.31 23.69
N LEU A 542 3.07 31.04 23.11
CA LEU A 542 4.46 30.57 23.03
C LEU A 542 5.17 30.64 24.37
N ASP A 543 4.98 31.74 25.11
CA ASP A 543 5.61 31.94 26.41
C ASP A 543 5.21 30.82 27.40
N ASP A 544 3.96 30.34 27.31
CA ASP A 544 3.45 29.21 28.10
C ASP A 544 4.19 27.89 27.86
N LEU A 545 4.74 27.66 26.66
CA LEU A 545 5.41 26.41 26.29
C LEU A 545 6.68 26.16 27.12
N VAL A 546 7.35 27.22 27.56
CA VAL A 546 8.65 27.17 28.26
C VAL A 546 8.55 27.47 29.76
N THR A 547 7.34 27.61 30.29
CA THR A 547 7.13 27.61 31.75
C THR A 547 7.64 26.30 32.36
N PRO A 548 7.88 26.22 33.69
CA PRO A 548 8.33 24.98 34.33
C PRO A 548 7.39 23.77 34.10
N THR A 549 6.10 24.03 33.83
CA THR A 549 5.09 23.01 33.49
C THR A 549 4.65 23.09 32.03
N GLY A 550 5.39 23.81 31.20
CA GLY A 550 5.12 24.03 29.79
C GLY A 550 5.40 22.77 28.96
N LYS A 551 4.70 22.64 27.83
CA LYS A 551 4.78 21.44 26.98
C LYS A 551 6.21 21.21 26.45
N LEU A 552 6.87 22.28 26.04
CA LEU A 552 8.21 22.21 25.48
C LEU A 552 9.26 21.88 26.55
N SER A 553 9.12 22.46 27.75
CA SER A 553 9.99 22.16 28.90
C SER A 553 10.01 20.66 29.23
N TYR A 554 8.83 20.02 29.31
CA TYR A 554 8.74 18.58 29.55
C TYR A 554 9.34 17.75 28.41
N ALA A 555 9.07 18.09 27.15
CA ALA A 555 9.61 17.37 26.00
C ALA A 555 11.15 17.41 25.97
N ILE A 556 11.73 18.59 26.21
CA ILE A 556 13.19 18.78 26.26
C ILE A 556 13.80 18.04 27.46
N ALA A 557 13.19 18.13 28.63
CA ALA A 557 13.66 17.41 29.82
C ALA A 557 13.66 15.89 29.58
N TYR A 558 12.60 15.36 28.97
CA TYR A 558 12.52 13.95 28.61
C TYR A 558 13.60 13.55 27.60
N LYS A 559 13.79 14.31 26.52
CA LYS A 559 14.88 14.06 25.55
C LYS A 559 16.25 14.02 26.20
N LYS A 560 16.54 14.96 27.09
CA LYS A 560 17.81 14.99 27.84
C LYS A 560 17.98 13.78 28.76
N SER A 561 16.87 13.17 29.23
CA SER A 561 16.93 11.94 30.02
C SER A 561 17.25 10.70 29.19
N LEU A 562 16.90 10.69 27.90
CA LEU A 562 17.22 9.58 26.97
C LEU A 562 18.70 9.55 26.55
N ALA A 563 19.42 10.67 26.69
CA ALA A 563 20.83 10.79 26.33
C ALA A 563 21.80 10.37 27.46
N LYS A 564 21.26 9.98 28.62
CA LYS A 564 22.00 9.46 29.77
C LYS A 564 21.92 7.95 29.78
#